data_AF-A0AAD4K773-F1
#
_entry.id   AF-A0AAD4K773-F1
#
_cell.length_a   1.000
_cell.length_b   1.000
_cell.length_c   1.000
_cell.angle_alpha   90.00
_cell.angle_beta   90.00
_cell.angle_gamma   90.00
#
_symmetry.space_group_name_H-M   'P 1'
#
loop_
_entity.id
_entity.type
_entity.pdbx_description
1 polymer ?
#
loop_
_entity_poly.entity_id
_entity_poly.type
_entity_poly.pdbx_seq_one_letter_code
_entity_poly.pdbx_strand_id
1 'polypeptide(L)'
;KIMKRLKCDLSPELTTCLKLADSIRPDCCVVRDRIPYDAQCFMRDISRDLNKLYKRHEKTFVKSKRLMELAMPLHPKGRFVPKCACPFKKTIEIIPADYPSNTRTEQLALPTVRRLLHRRKHAMAIGDKIGESILNRWLRYSYMSLYSRLANMQPLKKPQKKKKPSAKDKKRHAAYIEKLSKAKVAQEPPAPERKAGDFSERRMKKLARPKVIEVVEKPDWELTPGMKSYVASDRIKTMAEPVHRPDVHTNEEPEKVSPTALKYKPSARIKEMSQPLAKNDATLAGDLKEDPFSISPNALKYKPSSRIKELAEPKEFENTHIRENPFAISPAALKAKASPRLIELAKPKGS
;
A
#
# COMPACT_ATOMS: atom_id res chain seq x y z
N LYS A 1 -26.87 42.85 27.16
CA LYS A 1 -27.95 42.05 27.78
C LYS A 1 -27.34 40.90 28.56
N ILE A 2 -27.83 40.70 29.78
CA ILE A 2 -27.20 40.10 30.97
C ILE A 2 -26.89 38.60 30.80
N MET A 3 -25.67 38.17 31.17
CA MET A 3 -25.31 36.77 31.39
C MET A 3 -26.07 36.24 32.61
N LYS A 4 -27.01 35.31 32.39
CA LYS A 4 -27.64 34.56 33.48
C LYS A 4 -26.67 33.46 33.93
N ARG A 5 -26.08 33.65 35.10
CA ARG A 5 -25.43 32.60 35.90
C ARG A 5 -26.50 31.56 36.26
N LEU A 6 -26.31 30.30 35.89
CA LEU A 6 -27.09 29.19 36.45
C LEU A 6 -26.39 28.74 37.73
N LYS A 7 -27.18 28.71 38.81
CA LYS A 7 -26.79 28.45 40.19
C LYS A 7 -26.33 27.00 40.37
N CYS A 8 -25.32 26.83 41.20
CA CYS A 8 -25.02 25.58 41.89
C CYS A 8 -25.87 25.53 43.15
N ASP A 9 -26.81 24.59 43.23
CA ASP A 9 -27.41 24.18 44.50
C ASP A 9 -27.10 22.69 44.68
N LEU A 10 -26.23 22.40 45.65
CA LEU A 10 -26.05 21.07 46.23
C LEU A 10 -27.25 20.78 47.12
N SER A 11 -27.81 19.57 47.07
CA SER A 11 -28.07 18.73 48.26
C SER A 11 -28.49 17.30 47.82
N PRO A 12 -28.44 16.29 48.73
CA PRO A 12 -27.97 14.93 48.44
C PRO A 12 -29.13 13.91 48.55
N GLU A 13 -28.77 12.62 48.68
CA GLU A 13 -29.64 11.47 49.01
C GLU A 13 -30.10 10.63 47.81
N LEU A 14 -29.35 9.55 47.53
CA LEU A 14 -29.84 8.21 47.89
C LEU A 14 -28.73 7.18 47.73
N THR A 15 -28.55 6.50 48.86
CA THR A 15 -27.74 5.34 49.16
C THR A 15 -28.00 4.17 48.20
N THR A 16 -26.94 3.53 47.71
CA THR A 16 -26.83 2.07 47.81
C THR A 16 -25.36 1.65 47.90
N CYS A 17 -25.14 0.87 48.95
CA CYS A 17 -23.93 0.22 49.42
C CYS A 17 -23.10 -0.43 48.31
N LEU A 18 -21.81 -0.11 48.29
CA LEU A 18 -20.69 -1.06 48.29
C LEU A 18 -19.43 -0.30 48.72
N LYS A 19 -19.18 -0.24 50.03
CA LYS A 19 -17.86 0.10 50.57
C LYS A 19 -16.94 -1.08 50.28
N LEU A 20 -16.17 -1.01 49.21
CA LEU A 20 -15.00 -1.85 48.99
C LEU A 20 -13.76 -0.99 49.23
N ALA A 21 -12.87 -1.44 50.12
CA ALA A 21 -11.62 -0.75 50.40
C ALA A 21 -10.70 -0.79 49.16
N ASP A 22 -10.03 0.32 48.88
CA ASP A 22 -9.15 0.57 47.71
C ASP A 22 -7.90 -0.33 47.62
N SER A 23 -7.75 -1.31 48.53
CA SER A 23 -6.51 -2.06 48.73
C SER A 23 -6.49 -3.46 48.10
N ILE A 24 -7.49 -3.84 47.29
CA ILE A 24 -7.52 -5.17 46.65
C ILE A 24 -7.73 -5.08 45.13
N ARG A 25 -6.77 -4.49 44.41
CA ARG A 25 -5.91 -5.21 43.43
C ARG A 25 -5.01 -4.24 42.65
N PRO A 26 -3.75 -4.65 42.37
CA PRO A 26 -2.59 -3.77 42.35
C PRO A 26 -2.14 -3.32 40.95
N ASP A 27 -3.01 -3.43 39.94
CA ASP A 27 -2.72 -3.06 38.55
C ASP A 27 -3.71 -1.99 38.06
N CYS A 28 -3.48 -0.73 38.43
CA CYS A 28 -4.21 0.39 37.81
C CYS A 28 -3.90 0.44 36.29
N CYS A 29 -4.80 0.85 35.40
CA CYS A 29 -5.74 1.97 35.52
C CYS A 29 -7.20 1.57 35.30
N VAL A 30 -8.05 1.92 36.28
CA VAL A 30 -9.49 2.09 36.12
C VAL A 30 -9.74 3.27 35.16
N VAL A 31 -10.86 3.18 34.45
CA VAL A 31 -11.38 4.20 33.53
C VAL A 31 -11.23 5.60 34.15
N ARG A 32 -10.68 6.53 33.35
CA ARG A 32 -10.48 7.94 33.70
C ARG A 32 -11.78 8.54 34.25
N ASP A 33 -11.69 9.19 35.40
CA ASP A 33 -12.70 10.15 35.82
C ASP A 33 -13.01 11.11 34.67
N ARG A 34 -14.28 11.52 34.55
CA ARG A 34 -14.67 12.60 33.64
C ARG A 34 -13.79 13.81 33.95
N ILE A 35 -13.36 14.48 32.89
CA ILE A 35 -12.55 15.70 32.97
C ILE A 35 -13.18 16.63 34.03
N PRO A 36 -12.42 17.06 35.06
CA PRO A 36 -12.95 17.89 36.13
C PRO A 36 -13.55 19.19 35.57
N TYR A 37 -14.55 19.73 36.28
CA TYR A 37 -15.38 20.86 35.87
C TYR A 37 -14.57 22.13 35.52
N ASP A 38 -13.30 22.19 35.94
CA ASP A 38 -12.36 23.29 35.74
C ASP A 38 -11.53 23.21 34.44
N ALA A 39 -11.88 22.34 33.48
CA ALA A 39 -11.26 22.29 32.15
C ALA A 39 -11.57 23.50 31.22
N GLN A 40 -11.78 24.68 31.80
CA GLN A 40 -11.94 25.95 31.09
C GLN A 40 -10.70 26.28 30.22
N CYS A 41 -9.52 25.78 30.59
CA CYS A 41 -8.27 26.05 29.87
C CYS A 41 -8.24 25.47 28.46
N PHE A 42 -8.85 24.31 28.20
CA PHE A 42 -8.88 23.67 26.87
C PHE A 42 -10.06 24.14 26.01
N MET A 43 -11.15 24.55 26.64
CA MET A 43 -12.32 25.08 25.94
C MET A 43 -12.02 26.39 25.20
N ARG A 44 -11.03 27.17 25.68
CA ARG A 44 -10.63 28.43 25.03
C ARG A 44 -9.92 28.22 23.70
N ASP A 45 -9.09 27.19 23.59
CA ASP A 45 -8.40 26.87 22.32
C ASP A 45 -9.32 26.16 21.33
N ILE A 46 -10.16 25.24 21.82
CA ILE A 46 -11.16 24.55 20.98
C ILE A 46 -12.18 25.57 20.45
N SER A 47 -12.66 26.50 21.29
CA SER A 47 -13.58 27.56 20.86
C SER A 47 -12.90 28.55 19.90
N ARG A 48 -11.61 28.86 20.08
CA ARG A 48 -10.85 29.70 19.15
C ARG A 48 -10.71 29.05 17.77
N ASP A 49 -10.40 27.76 17.73
CA ASP A 49 -10.26 27.03 16.46
C ASP A 49 -11.61 26.80 15.77
N LEU A 50 -12.68 26.52 16.52
CA LEU A 50 -14.05 26.49 15.99
C LEU A 50 -14.47 27.86 15.43
N ASN A 51 -14.22 28.95 16.15
CA ASN A 51 -14.54 30.31 15.70
C ASN A 51 -13.79 30.69 14.42
N LYS A 52 -12.52 30.26 14.25
CA LYS A 52 -11.80 30.44 12.98
C LYS A 52 -12.43 29.67 11.84
N LEU A 53 -12.92 28.46 12.10
CA LEU A 53 -13.56 27.60 11.11
C LEU A 53 -14.90 28.20 10.65
N TYR A 54 -15.74 28.66 11.58
CA TYR A 54 -16.97 29.41 11.27
C TYR A 54 -16.68 30.67 10.44
N LYS A 55 -15.71 31.50 10.86
CA LYS A 55 -15.30 32.70 10.09
C LYS A 55 -14.80 32.39 8.69
N ARG A 56 -14.16 31.23 8.47
CA ARG A 56 -13.73 30.80 7.11
C ARG A 56 -14.93 30.40 6.27
N HIS A 57 -15.88 29.65 6.82
CA HIS A 57 -17.09 29.24 6.12
C HIS A 57 -17.99 30.43 5.75
N GLU A 58 -18.12 31.42 6.62
CA GLU A 58 -18.84 32.66 6.31
C GLU A 58 -18.24 33.41 5.11
N LYS A 59 -16.92 33.32 4.91
CA LYS A 59 -16.21 33.93 3.78
C LYS A 59 -16.22 33.09 2.50
N THR A 60 -16.68 31.84 2.56
CA THR A 60 -16.79 31.00 1.35
C THR A 60 -18.03 31.36 0.56
N PHE A 61 -17.89 31.47 -0.77
CA PHE A 61 -18.99 31.82 -1.69
C PHE A 61 -20.13 30.80 -1.65
N VAL A 62 -19.79 29.51 -1.46
CA VAL A 62 -20.77 28.41 -1.38
C VAL A 62 -20.87 27.89 0.05
N LYS A 63 -21.97 28.23 0.73
CA LYS A 63 -22.26 27.80 2.11
C LYS A 63 -22.77 26.35 2.14
N SER A 64 -21.86 25.38 2.12
CA SER A 64 -22.21 23.96 2.26
C SER A 64 -22.27 23.54 3.73
N LYS A 65 -23.47 23.16 4.22
CA LYS A 65 -23.67 22.65 5.60
C LYS A 65 -22.95 21.31 5.82
N ARG A 66 -22.99 20.43 4.82
CA ARG A 66 -22.37 19.10 4.88
C ARG A 66 -20.85 19.18 5.07
N LEU A 67 -20.18 20.11 4.38
CA LEU A 67 -18.73 20.27 4.52
C LEU A 67 -18.34 20.84 5.90
N MET A 68 -19.18 21.70 6.47
CA MET A 68 -19.02 22.20 7.84
C MET A 68 -19.12 21.07 8.87
N GLU A 69 -20.14 20.21 8.74
CA GLU A 69 -20.34 19.05 9.62
C GLU A 69 -19.16 18.07 9.57
N LEU A 70 -18.62 17.81 8.37
CA LEU A 70 -17.44 16.95 8.20
C LEU A 70 -16.16 17.56 8.78
N ALA A 71 -16.07 18.89 8.85
CA ALA A 71 -14.90 19.59 9.37
C ALA A 71 -14.88 19.69 10.90
N MET A 72 -16.03 19.47 11.57
CA MET A 72 -16.08 19.38 13.03
C MET A 72 -15.49 18.04 13.51
N PRO A 73 -14.44 18.04 14.34
CA PRO A 73 -13.85 16.79 14.82
C PRO A 73 -14.83 16.06 15.73
N LEU A 74 -15.21 14.83 15.35
CA LEU A 74 -16.09 13.95 16.14
C LEU A 74 -15.56 13.68 17.55
N HIS A 75 -14.24 13.78 17.75
CA HIS A 75 -13.58 13.62 19.05
C HIS A 75 -12.55 14.74 19.24
N PRO A 76 -12.87 15.80 20.00
CA PRO A 76 -11.91 16.88 20.26
C PRO A 76 -10.77 16.35 21.14
N LYS A 77 -9.63 16.05 20.54
CA LYS A 77 -8.40 15.74 21.28
C LYS A 77 -7.58 17.01 21.40
N GLY A 78 -7.34 17.48 22.63
CA GLY A 78 -6.39 18.56 22.87
C GLY A 78 -5.00 18.20 22.35
N ARG A 79 -4.24 19.20 21.87
CA ARG A 79 -2.88 18.99 21.35
C ARG A 79 -1.91 18.44 22.40
N PHE A 80 -2.21 18.61 23.69
CA PHE A 80 -1.36 18.19 24.78
C PHE A 80 -2.17 17.50 25.87
N VAL A 81 -2.15 16.17 25.87
CA VAL A 81 -2.44 15.38 27.07
C VAL A 81 -1.08 14.94 27.60
N PRO A 82 -0.62 15.41 28.77
CA PRO A 82 0.63 14.92 29.33
C PRO A 82 0.48 13.41 29.51
N LYS A 83 1.35 12.64 28.85
CA LYS A 83 1.49 11.21 29.16
C LYS A 83 2.06 11.14 30.58
N CYS A 84 1.47 10.35 31.48
CA CYS A 84 2.05 10.14 32.80
C CYS A 84 3.53 9.75 32.64
N ALA A 85 4.40 10.37 33.43
CA ALA A 85 5.74 9.86 33.67
C ALA A 85 5.63 8.69 34.64
N CYS A 86 4.98 7.60 34.20
CA CYS A 86 4.95 6.38 34.98
C CYS A 86 6.37 5.76 34.93
N PRO A 87 6.98 5.35 36.07
CA PRO A 87 8.29 4.70 36.09
C PRO A 87 8.25 3.44 35.20
N PHE A 88 9.35 3.15 34.50
CA PHE A 88 9.44 2.01 33.59
C PHE A 88 8.89 0.73 34.24
N LYS A 89 8.06 -0.02 33.51
CA LYS A 89 7.26 -1.16 34.00
C LYS A 89 8.05 -2.34 34.62
N LYS A 90 9.37 -2.28 34.77
CA LYS A 90 10.17 -3.37 35.35
C LYS A 90 11.32 -2.81 36.17
N THR A 91 11.52 -3.40 37.35
CA THR A 91 12.79 -3.38 38.07
C THR A 91 13.89 -3.95 37.16
N ILE A 92 15.06 -3.32 37.17
CA ILE A 92 16.23 -3.82 36.45
C ILE A 92 16.66 -5.09 37.19
N GLU A 93 16.26 -6.25 36.69
CA GLU A 93 16.79 -7.52 37.17
C GLU A 93 18.23 -7.66 36.64
N ILE A 94 19.19 -7.48 37.55
CA ILE A 94 20.59 -7.83 37.29
C ILE A 94 20.64 -9.35 37.36
N ILE A 95 20.59 -10.00 36.19
CA ILE A 95 20.72 -11.46 36.09
C ILE A 95 22.22 -11.78 36.11
N PRO A 96 22.74 -12.49 37.12
CA PRO A 96 24.10 -13.01 37.10
C PRO A 96 24.27 -13.93 35.90
N ALA A 97 25.39 -13.82 35.19
CA ALA A 97 25.61 -14.53 33.94
C ALA A 97 25.85 -16.02 34.20
N ASP A 98 24.78 -16.80 34.23
CA ASP A 98 24.88 -18.25 34.26
C ASP A 98 25.33 -18.74 32.87
N TYR A 99 26.59 -19.20 32.86
CA TYR A 99 27.35 -19.87 31.80
C TYR A 99 28.09 -18.98 30.77
N PRO A 100 29.44 -19.05 30.72
CA PRO A 100 30.21 -18.54 29.60
C PRO A 100 30.03 -19.50 28.41
N SER A 101 28.94 -19.31 27.66
CA SER A 101 28.94 -19.73 26.25
C SER A 101 29.87 -18.80 25.47
N ASN A 102 30.32 -19.21 24.28
CA ASN A 102 31.22 -18.48 23.37
C ASN A 102 30.59 -17.18 22.83
N THR A 103 30.15 -16.30 23.72
CA THR A 103 29.24 -15.20 23.47
C THR A 103 29.90 -14.07 22.70
N ARG A 104 31.21 -13.85 22.85
CA ARG A 104 31.85 -12.68 22.22
C ARG A 104 31.97 -12.81 20.71
N THR A 105 32.51 -13.91 20.20
CA THR A 105 32.65 -14.14 18.75
C THR A 105 31.29 -14.30 18.09
N GLU A 106 30.36 -15.02 18.72
CA GLU A 106 28.99 -15.19 18.23
C GLU A 106 28.20 -13.86 18.23
N GLN A 107 28.37 -13.00 19.24
CA GLN A 107 27.73 -11.67 19.29
C GLN A 107 28.35 -10.68 18.31
N LEU A 108 29.66 -10.77 18.06
CA LEU A 108 30.36 -9.97 17.05
C LEU A 108 30.04 -10.42 15.61
N ALA A 109 29.70 -11.70 15.42
CA ALA A 109 29.28 -12.26 14.13
C ALA A 109 27.87 -11.80 13.71
N LEU A 110 27.05 -11.29 14.64
CA LEU A 110 25.74 -10.74 14.31
C LEU A 110 25.88 -9.35 13.65
N PRO A 111 25.18 -9.09 12.54
CA PRO A 111 25.16 -7.76 11.94
C PRO A 111 24.61 -6.71 12.91
N THR A 112 25.14 -5.50 12.86
CA THR A 112 24.69 -4.41 13.74
C THR A 112 23.20 -4.13 13.56
N VAL A 113 22.51 -3.85 14.67
CA VAL A 113 21.07 -3.54 14.71
C VAL A 113 20.70 -2.44 13.70
N ARG A 114 21.55 -1.42 13.57
CA ARG A 114 21.35 -0.30 12.64
C ARG A 114 21.30 -0.75 11.18
N ARG A 115 22.21 -1.63 10.76
CA ARG A 115 22.22 -2.21 9.39
C ARG A 115 20.97 -3.06 9.15
N LEU A 116 20.57 -3.88 10.12
CA LEU A 116 19.37 -4.71 10.02
C LEU A 116 18.07 -3.88 9.95
N LEU A 117 17.98 -2.79 10.72
CA LEU A 117 16.84 -1.87 10.67
C LEU A 117 16.76 -1.15 9.31
N HIS A 118 17.90 -0.71 8.77
CA HIS A 118 17.91 -0.06 7.46
C HIS A 118 17.47 -1.02 6.35
N ARG A 119 18.00 -2.25 6.34
CA ARG A 119 17.62 -3.29 5.40
C ARG A 119 16.16 -3.71 5.53
N ARG A 120 15.61 -3.70 6.76
CA ARG A 120 14.18 -3.95 7.01
C ARG A 120 13.30 -2.85 6.42
N LYS A 121 13.67 -1.57 6.56
CA LYS A 121 12.92 -0.46 5.95
C LYS A 121 12.86 -0.61 4.43
N HIS A 122 13.98 -1.00 3.81
CA HIS A 122 14.04 -1.28 2.37
C HIS A 122 13.14 -2.46 1.97
N ALA A 123 13.20 -3.58 2.70
CA ALA A 123 12.33 -4.74 2.47
C ALA A 123 10.83 -4.39 2.60
N MET A 124 10.47 -3.52 3.56
CA MET A 124 9.10 -3.02 3.70
C MET A 124 8.68 -2.13 2.53
N ALA A 125 9.57 -1.29 2.02
CA ALA A 125 9.30 -0.42 0.88
C ALA A 125 9.07 -1.22 -0.41
N ILE A 126 9.80 -2.33 -0.58
CA ILE A 126 9.66 -3.24 -1.73
C ILE A 126 8.46 -4.19 -1.58
N GLY A 127 8.05 -4.49 -0.35
CA GLY A 127 6.96 -5.44 -0.07
C GLY A 127 7.42 -6.88 0.16
N ASP A 128 8.72 -7.10 0.42
CA ASP A 128 9.34 -8.41 0.62
C ASP A 128 9.00 -9.01 1.99
N LYS A 129 7.83 -9.65 2.11
CA LYS A 129 7.35 -10.26 3.37
C LYS A 129 8.27 -11.37 3.91
N ILE A 130 8.90 -12.14 3.02
CA ILE A 130 9.83 -13.21 3.39
C ILE A 130 11.12 -12.59 3.97
N GLY A 131 11.70 -11.62 3.26
CA GLY A 131 12.88 -10.88 3.72
C GLY A 131 12.63 -10.16 5.05
N GLU A 132 11.46 -9.53 5.20
CA GLU A 132 11.07 -8.88 6.46
C GLU A 132 11.03 -9.88 7.62
N SER A 133 10.52 -11.09 7.41
CA SER A 133 10.44 -12.12 8.46
C SER A 133 11.81 -12.61 8.93
N ILE A 134 12.76 -12.76 8.00
CA ILE A 134 14.16 -13.16 8.27
C ILE A 134 14.88 -12.02 9.00
N LEU A 135 14.75 -10.78 8.53
CA LEU A 135 15.33 -9.60 9.17
C LEU A 135 14.76 -9.39 10.58
N ASN A 136 13.47 -9.63 10.79
CA ASN A 136 12.85 -9.60 12.11
C ASN A 136 13.39 -10.70 13.05
N ARG A 137 13.76 -11.87 12.51
CA ARG A 137 14.43 -12.93 13.27
C ARG A 137 15.84 -12.49 13.68
N TRP A 138 16.64 -11.97 12.76
CA TRP A 138 18.00 -11.48 13.06
C TRP A 138 18.00 -10.28 13.99
N LEU A 139 17.06 -9.34 13.82
CA LEU A 139 16.88 -8.21 14.74
C LEU A 139 16.66 -8.71 16.17
N ARG A 140 15.80 -9.72 16.38
CA ARG A 140 15.56 -10.28 17.72
C ARG A 140 16.81 -10.89 18.36
N TYR A 141 17.67 -11.56 17.59
CA TYR A 141 18.94 -12.08 18.12
C TYR A 141 19.95 -10.95 18.37
N SER A 142 20.07 -10.00 17.43
CA SER A 142 20.98 -8.86 17.56
C SER A 142 20.64 -7.94 18.73
N TYR A 143 19.35 -7.71 19.03
CA TYR A 143 18.89 -6.94 20.20
C TYR A 143 19.15 -7.63 21.54
N MET A 144 19.38 -8.95 21.53
CA MET A 144 19.75 -9.69 22.73
C MET A 144 21.27 -9.74 22.94
N SER A 145 22.06 -9.20 22.00
CA SER A 145 23.51 -9.06 22.17
C SER A 145 23.85 -8.06 23.26
N LEU A 146 25.01 -8.25 23.89
CA LEU A 146 25.49 -7.40 24.98
C LEU A 146 25.66 -5.94 24.51
N TYR A 147 26.16 -5.74 23.29
CA TYR A 147 26.37 -4.43 22.68
C TYR A 147 25.07 -3.65 22.38
N SER A 148 23.97 -4.33 22.07
CA SER A 148 22.67 -3.64 21.90
C SER A 148 22.00 -3.27 23.22
N ARG A 149 22.29 -4.00 24.30
CA ARG A 149 21.78 -3.68 25.65
C ARG A 149 22.44 -2.42 26.20
N LEU A 150 23.74 -2.23 25.95
CA LEU A 150 24.44 -0.99 26.26
C LEU A 150 23.84 0.24 25.55
N ALA A 151 23.22 0.04 24.39
CA ALA A 151 22.55 1.10 23.62
C ALA A 151 21.09 1.36 24.06
N ASN A 152 20.59 0.73 25.13
CA ASN A 152 19.22 0.88 25.65
C ASN A 152 18.09 0.64 24.62
N MET A 153 18.33 -0.17 23.59
CA MET A 153 17.32 -0.45 22.57
C MET A 153 16.50 -1.70 22.92
N GLN A 154 15.17 -1.59 22.94
CA GLN A 154 14.31 -2.72 23.30
C GLN A 154 14.20 -3.78 22.18
N PRO A 155 14.24 -5.08 22.51
CA PRO A 155 14.02 -6.14 21.54
C PRO A 155 12.59 -6.11 20.99
N LEU A 156 12.44 -6.41 19.70
CA LEU A 156 11.14 -6.50 19.05
C LEU A 156 10.29 -7.60 19.67
N LYS A 157 9.05 -7.27 20.06
CA LYS A 157 8.07 -8.26 20.53
C LYS A 157 7.81 -9.28 19.41
N LYS A 158 7.79 -10.57 19.76
CA LYS A 158 7.37 -11.62 18.82
C LYS A 158 5.94 -11.30 18.35
N PRO A 159 5.64 -11.42 17.04
CA PRO A 159 4.28 -11.23 16.57
C PRO A 159 3.38 -12.23 17.29
N GLN A 160 2.22 -11.77 17.76
CA GLN A 160 1.26 -12.64 18.43
C GLN A 160 0.84 -13.74 17.44
N LYS A 161 0.93 -15.01 17.86
CA LYS A 161 0.48 -16.13 17.03
C LYS A 161 -1.02 -15.93 16.78
N LYS A 162 -1.43 -15.95 15.50
CA LYS A 162 -2.85 -15.88 15.14
C LYS A 162 -3.58 -17.06 15.80
N LYS A 163 -4.59 -16.77 16.61
CA LYS A 163 -5.40 -17.81 17.27
C LYS A 163 -6.16 -18.58 16.20
N LYS A 164 -6.26 -19.91 16.36
CA LYS A 164 -7.14 -20.73 15.51
C LYS A 164 -8.58 -20.24 15.69
N PRO A 165 -9.38 -20.13 14.61
CA PRO A 165 -10.76 -19.66 14.71
C PRO A 165 -11.58 -20.56 15.62
N SER A 166 -12.38 -19.96 16.50
CA SER A 166 -13.26 -20.70 17.40
C SER A 166 -14.37 -21.41 16.63
N ALA A 167 -15.04 -22.39 17.24
CA ALA A 167 -16.18 -23.06 16.62
C ALA A 167 -17.29 -22.06 16.22
N LYS A 168 -17.50 -21.00 17.02
CA LYS A 168 -18.45 -19.92 16.73
C LYS A 168 -18.04 -19.11 15.49
N ASP A 169 -16.75 -18.84 15.33
CA ASP A 169 -16.23 -18.12 14.17
C ASP A 169 -16.36 -18.96 12.89
N LYS A 170 -16.10 -20.27 12.98
CA LYS A 170 -16.30 -21.20 11.87
C LYS A 170 -17.76 -21.25 11.42
N LYS A 171 -18.71 -21.28 12.36
CA LYS A 171 -20.16 -21.22 12.06
C LYS A 171 -20.55 -19.90 11.38
N ARG A 172 -20.06 -18.76 11.87
CA ARG A 172 -20.28 -17.45 11.23
C ARG A 172 -19.71 -17.40 9.82
N HIS A 173 -18.53 -17.97 9.62
CA HIS A 173 -17.89 -18.02 8.31
C HIS A 173 -18.67 -18.91 7.32
N ALA A 174 -19.17 -20.07 7.78
CA ALA A 174 -20.03 -20.94 6.98
C ALA A 174 -21.31 -20.23 6.54
N ALA A 175 -22.01 -19.54 7.46
CA ALA A 175 -23.20 -18.75 7.13
C ALA A 175 -22.91 -17.60 6.14
N TYR A 176 -21.72 -16.99 6.24
CA TYR A 176 -21.28 -15.97 5.28
C TYR A 176 -21.05 -16.56 3.88
N ILE A 177 -20.40 -17.72 3.79
CA ILE A 177 -20.18 -18.43 2.52
C ILE A 177 -21.54 -18.83 1.90
N GLU A 178 -22.48 -19.32 2.70
CA GLU A 178 -23.84 -19.67 2.25
C GLU A 178 -24.63 -18.45 1.74
N LYS A 179 -24.37 -17.26 2.30
CA LYS A 179 -24.95 -16.01 1.79
C LYS A 179 -24.33 -15.61 0.45
N LEU A 180 -23.04 -15.82 0.26
CA LEU A 180 -22.34 -15.53 -1.00
C LEU A 180 -22.62 -16.55 -2.10
N SER A 181 -22.93 -17.80 -1.75
CA SER A 181 -23.26 -18.85 -2.72
C SER A 181 -24.62 -18.65 -3.38
N LYS A 182 -25.49 -17.81 -2.80
CA LYS A 182 -26.74 -17.37 -3.43
C LYS A 182 -26.41 -16.37 -4.54
N ALA A 183 -26.72 -16.74 -5.79
CA ALA A 183 -26.56 -15.85 -6.93
C ALA A 183 -27.33 -14.54 -6.70
N LYS A 184 -26.68 -13.40 -6.98
CA LYS A 184 -27.36 -12.10 -6.91
C LYS A 184 -28.42 -12.08 -8.01
N VAL A 185 -29.69 -11.93 -7.61
CA VAL A 185 -30.78 -11.69 -8.56
C VAL A 185 -30.53 -10.33 -9.19
N ALA A 186 -30.32 -10.31 -10.51
CA ALA A 186 -30.23 -9.06 -11.25
C ALA A 186 -31.55 -8.31 -11.08
N GLN A 187 -31.49 -7.04 -10.69
CA GLN A 187 -32.68 -6.20 -10.73
C GLN A 187 -33.08 -6.07 -12.20
N GLU A 188 -34.31 -6.48 -12.52
CA GLU A 188 -34.83 -6.27 -13.87
C GLU A 188 -34.85 -4.76 -14.14
N PRO A 189 -34.29 -4.31 -15.28
CA PRO A 189 -34.35 -2.91 -15.63
C PRO A 189 -35.82 -2.47 -15.66
N PRO A 190 -36.13 -1.23 -15.26
CA PRO A 190 -37.49 -0.72 -15.36
C PRO A 190 -37.96 -0.87 -16.81
N ALA A 191 -39.23 -1.24 -16.98
CA ALA A 191 -39.81 -1.37 -18.31
C ALA A 191 -39.56 -0.08 -19.10
N PRO A 192 -39.10 -0.17 -20.36
CA PRO A 192 -38.88 1.01 -21.17
C PRO A 192 -40.20 1.79 -21.29
N GLU A 193 -40.14 3.11 -21.11
CA GLU A 193 -41.32 3.99 -21.19
C GLU A 193 -42.02 3.94 -22.55
N ARG A 194 -41.39 3.35 -23.58
CA ARG A 194 -41.90 3.27 -24.95
C ARG A 194 -41.96 1.84 -25.43
N LYS A 195 -43.03 1.51 -26.17
CA LYS A 195 -43.19 0.20 -26.78
C LYS A 195 -42.30 0.09 -28.03
N ALA A 196 -41.88 -1.12 -28.36
CA ALA A 196 -41.16 -1.38 -29.61
C ALA A 196 -42.07 -1.00 -30.80
N GLY A 197 -41.64 -0.02 -31.61
CA GLY A 197 -42.43 0.52 -32.72
C GLY A 197 -43.06 1.90 -32.48
N ASP A 198 -42.96 2.47 -31.27
CA ASP A 198 -43.41 3.84 -31.04
C ASP A 198 -42.45 4.86 -31.69
N PHE A 199 -42.88 5.47 -32.80
CA PHE A 199 -42.15 6.51 -33.50
C PHE A 199 -42.54 7.90 -33.00
N SER A 200 -41.62 8.61 -32.33
CA SER A 200 -41.88 10.00 -31.96
C SER A 200 -41.62 10.93 -33.14
N GLU A 201 -42.67 11.47 -33.73
CA GLU A 201 -42.63 12.38 -34.88
C GLU A 201 -41.72 13.60 -34.65
N ARG A 202 -41.69 14.11 -33.40
CA ARG A 202 -40.78 15.19 -32.98
C ARG A 202 -39.30 14.82 -33.11
N ARG A 203 -38.93 13.58 -32.83
CA ARG A 203 -37.55 13.10 -32.96
C ARG A 203 -37.17 12.96 -34.43
N MET A 204 -38.07 12.47 -35.27
CA MET A 204 -37.83 12.40 -36.72
C MET A 204 -37.62 13.79 -37.31
N LYS A 205 -38.49 14.76 -36.96
CA LYS A 205 -38.31 16.17 -37.36
C LYS A 205 -37.01 16.78 -36.82
N LYS A 206 -36.50 16.33 -35.67
CA LYS A 206 -35.20 16.77 -35.13
C LYS A 206 -34.01 16.13 -35.85
N LEU A 207 -34.10 14.84 -36.19
CA LEU A 207 -33.05 14.10 -36.89
C LEU A 207 -32.97 14.46 -38.38
N ALA A 208 -34.11 14.84 -38.99
CA ALA A 208 -34.17 15.31 -40.37
C ALA A 208 -33.60 16.72 -40.57
N ARG A 209 -33.38 17.47 -39.48
CA ARG A 209 -32.68 18.77 -39.59
C ARG A 209 -31.20 18.51 -39.87
N PRO A 210 -30.59 19.21 -40.83
CA PRO A 210 -29.16 19.11 -41.06
C PRO A 210 -28.43 19.50 -39.78
N LYS A 211 -27.40 18.73 -39.44
CA LYS A 211 -26.56 19.01 -38.27
C LYS A 211 -25.76 20.28 -38.57
N VAL A 212 -26.16 21.41 -37.99
CA VAL A 212 -25.39 22.65 -38.07
C VAL A 212 -24.08 22.42 -37.30
N ILE A 213 -22.97 22.37 -38.03
CA ILE A 213 -21.63 22.35 -37.46
C ILE A 213 -21.25 23.81 -37.29
N GLU A 214 -21.47 24.36 -36.10
CA GLU A 214 -20.89 25.64 -35.74
C GLU A 214 -19.39 25.45 -35.68
N VAL A 215 -18.69 25.96 -36.70
CA VAL A 215 -17.23 26.07 -36.67
C VAL A 215 -16.94 27.15 -35.64
N VAL A 216 -16.75 26.72 -34.39
CA VAL A 216 -16.25 27.60 -33.34
C VAL A 216 -14.83 27.97 -33.76
N GLU A 217 -14.68 29.14 -34.36
CA GLU A 217 -13.37 29.76 -34.56
C GLU A 217 -12.69 29.79 -33.19
N LYS A 218 -11.67 28.96 -33.02
CA LYS A 218 -10.90 28.96 -31.79
C LYS A 218 -10.20 30.31 -31.75
N PRO A 219 -10.43 31.15 -30.72
CA PRO A 219 -9.69 32.39 -30.62
C PRO A 219 -8.19 32.08 -30.59
N ASP A 220 -7.40 32.98 -31.17
CA ASP A 220 -5.96 32.90 -31.08
C ASP A 220 -5.54 32.82 -29.59
N TRP A 221 -4.51 32.03 -29.33
CA TRP A 221 -4.09 31.79 -27.96
C TRP A 221 -3.47 33.06 -27.38
N GLU A 222 -4.20 33.70 -26.46
CA GLU A 222 -3.73 34.85 -25.71
C GLU A 222 -3.50 34.49 -24.23
N LEU A 223 -2.47 35.10 -23.62
CA LEU A 223 -2.30 34.99 -22.17
C LEU A 223 -3.46 35.67 -21.45
N THR A 224 -4.23 34.88 -20.70
CA THR A 224 -5.27 35.42 -19.82
C THR A 224 -4.68 36.44 -18.84
N PRO A 225 -5.44 37.46 -18.42
CA PRO A 225 -4.94 38.48 -17.48
C PRO A 225 -4.43 37.87 -16.16
N GLY A 226 -5.01 36.76 -15.70
CA GLY A 226 -4.53 36.03 -14.53
C GLY A 226 -3.17 35.33 -14.74
N MET A 227 -2.84 34.93 -15.97
CA MET A 227 -1.52 34.40 -16.31
C MET A 227 -0.47 35.52 -16.40
N LYS A 228 -0.84 36.71 -16.89
CA LYS A 228 0.07 37.87 -16.97
C LYS A 228 0.58 38.30 -15.59
N SER A 229 -0.24 38.21 -14.55
CA SER A 229 0.10 38.58 -13.18
C SER A 229 0.39 37.38 -12.26
N TYR A 230 0.64 36.19 -12.82
CA TYR A 230 0.81 34.99 -12.00
C TYR A 230 2.15 35.00 -11.27
N VAL A 231 2.09 34.87 -9.94
CA VAL A 231 3.26 34.68 -9.08
C VAL A 231 3.28 33.23 -8.60
N ALA A 232 4.37 32.52 -8.88
CA ALA A 232 4.51 31.13 -8.45
C ALA A 232 4.42 30.99 -6.93
N SER A 233 3.56 30.08 -6.46
CA SER A 233 3.47 29.75 -5.04
C SER A 233 4.78 29.21 -4.49
N ASP A 234 5.04 29.39 -3.20
CA ASP A 234 6.27 28.93 -2.56
C ASP A 234 6.49 27.43 -2.77
N ARG A 235 5.42 26.63 -2.76
CA ARG A 235 5.48 25.20 -3.06
C ARG A 235 6.04 24.91 -4.46
N ILE A 236 5.63 25.69 -5.47
CA ILE A 236 6.11 25.51 -6.84
C ILE A 236 7.59 25.89 -6.92
N LYS A 237 8.02 26.94 -6.20
CA LYS A 237 9.43 27.30 -6.09
C LYS A 237 10.24 26.16 -5.45
N THR A 238 9.77 25.58 -4.34
CA THR A 238 10.42 24.43 -3.70
C THR A 238 10.46 23.19 -4.60
N MET A 239 9.42 22.95 -5.40
CA MET A 239 9.42 21.81 -6.34
C MET A 239 10.31 22.05 -7.55
N ALA A 240 10.59 23.30 -7.91
CA ALA A 240 11.49 23.68 -8.99
C ALA A 240 12.96 23.64 -8.57
N GLU A 241 13.26 23.62 -7.27
CA GLU A 241 14.63 23.42 -6.78
C GLU A 241 15.16 22.05 -7.22
N PRO A 242 16.40 21.97 -7.74
CA PRO A 242 16.99 20.71 -8.15
C PRO A 242 17.12 19.78 -6.94
N VAL A 243 16.69 18.53 -7.11
CA VAL A 243 16.83 17.52 -6.06
C VAL A 243 18.31 17.21 -5.87
N HIS A 244 18.91 17.73 -4.79
CA HIS A 244 20.27 17.38 -4.41
C HIS A 244 20.31 15.91 -4.01
N ARG A 245 20.85 15.07 -4.89
CA ARG A 245 21.14 13.67 -4.59
C ARG A 245 22.56 13.64 -4.04
N PRO A 246 22.79 13.16 -2.81
CA PRO A 246 24.16 12.94 -2.37
C PRO A 246 24.79 11.93 -3.34
N ASP A 247 25.93 12.29 -3.91
CA ASP A 247 26.67 11.39 -4.79
C ASP A 247 27.20 10.22 -3.96
N VAL A 248 26.44 9.14 -3.90
CA VAL A 248 26.78 7.94 -3.12
C VAL A 248 28.05 7.25 -3.66
N HIS A 249 28.60 7.70 -4.79
CA HIS A 249 29.68 7.05 -5.52
C HIS A 249 31.00 7.85 -5.54
N THR A 250 30.99 9.12 -5.12
CA THR A 250 32.23 9.87 -4.88
C THR A 250 32.57 9.74 -3.40
N ASN A 251 33.50 8.84 -3.08
CA ASN A 251 34.17 8.91 -1.78
C ASN A 251 34.97 10.22 -1.76
N GLU A 252 34.46 11.23 -1.05
CA GLU A 252 35.12 12.54 -0.88
C GLU A 252 36.51 12.41 -0.22
N GLU A 253 36.70 11.33 0.54
CA GLU A 253 37.98 10.90 1.08
C GLU A 253 38.31 9.51 0.49
N PRO A 254 39.07 9.41 -0.63
CA PRO A 254 39.57 8.14 -1.09
C PRO A 254 40.61 7.66 -0.07
N GLU A 255 40.16 6.93 0.96
CA GLU A 255 41.03 6.45 2.02
C GLU A 255 42.21 5.66 1.45
N LYS A 256 43.35 5.91 2.10
CA LYS A 256 44.69 5.30 1.97
C LYS A 256 44.68 3.95 1.25
N VAL A 257 45.12 3.96 -0.01
CA VAL A 257 45.45 2.75 -0.78
C VAL A 257 46.36 1.88 0.08
N SER A 258 46.05 0.59 0.18
CA SER A 258 46.86 -0.31 1.00
C SER A 258 48.32 -0.30 0.51
N PRO A 259 49.32 -0.30 1.42
CA PRO A 259 50.73 -0.25 1.02
C PRO A 259 51.14 -1.47 0.17
N THR A 260 50.40 -2.57 0.26
CA THR A 260 50.55 -3.75 -0.59
C THR A 260 50.09 -3.50 -2.02
N ALA A 261 48.99 -2.77 -2.23
CA ALA A 261 48.52 -2.40 -3.56
C ALA A 261 49.52 -1.45 -4.26
N LEU A 262 50.15 -0.52 -3.51
CA LEU A 262 51.19 0.36 -4.05
C LEU A 262 52.47 -0.39 -4.48
N LYS A 263 52.79 -1.50 -3.79
CA LYS A 263 54.00 -2.31 -4.06
C LYS A 263 53.75 -3.49 -5.01
N TYR A 264 52.50 -3.71 -5.43
CA TYR A 264 52.14 -4.87 -6.23
C TYR A 264 52.70 -4.75 -7.66
N LYS A 265 53.46 -5.77 -8.09
CA LYS A 265 53.93 -5.90 -9.48
C LYS A 265 52.96 -6.81 -10.24
N PRO A 266 52.24 -6.32 -11.27
CA PRO A 266 51.29 -7.12 -12.01
C PRO A 266 51.99 -8.24 -12.79
N SER A 267 51.36 -9.41 -12.84
CA SER A 267 51.83 -10.54 -13.64
C SER A 267 51.75 -10.24 -15.14
N ALA A 268 52.51 -10.98 -15.96
CA ALA A 268 52.52 -10.80 -17.41
C ALA A 268 51.10 -10.88 -18.02
N ARG A 269 50.28 -11.83 -17.56
CA ARG A 269 48.89 -11.99 -17.99
C ARG A 269 48.01 -10.78 -17.63
N ILE A 270 48.20 -10.19 -16.45
CA ILE A 270 47.44 -8.99 -16.05
C ILE A 270 47.83 -7.81 -16.95
N LYS A 271 49.11 -7.70 -17.31
CA LYS A 271 49.59 -6.67 -18.25
C LYS A 271 48.97 -6.86 -19.64
N GLU A 272 48.94 -8.08 -20.15
CA GLU A 272 48.30 -8.42 -21.43
C GLU A 272 46.79 -8.11 -21.42
N MET A 273 46.08 -8.52 -20.38
CA MET A 273 44.64 -8.22 -20.21
C MET A 273 44.35 -6.72 -20.02
N SER A 274 45.30 -5.97 -19.47
CA SER A 274 45.16 -4.53 -19.27
C SER A 274 45.46 -3.70 -20.52
N GLN A 275 46.07 -4.30 -21.54
CA GLN A 275 46.21 -3.63 -22.82
C GLN A 275 44.81 -3.44 -23.41
N PRO A 276 44.47 -2.22 -23.89
CA PRO A 276 43.21 -2.02 -24.57
C PRO A 276 43.15 -3.01 -25.73
N LEU A 277 42.00 -3.68 -25.90
CA LEU A 277 41.80 -4.57 -27.03
C LEU A 277 42.13 -3.78 -28.30
N ALA A 278 43.15 -4.23 -29.04
CA ALA A 278 43.53 -3.60 -30.28
C ALA A 278 42.25 -3.45 -31.10
N LYS A 279 41.91 -2.21 -31.47
CA LYS A 279 40.75 -1.93 -32.30
C LYS A 279 41.03 -2.57 -33.65
N ASN A 280 40.64 -3.83 -33.82
CA ASN A 280 40.62 -4.46 -35.13
C ASN A 280 39.65 -3.64 -35.98
N ASP A 281 40.00 -3.38 -37.24
CA ASP A 281 39.24 -2.50 -38.15
C ASP A 281 37.75 -2.88 -38.26
N ALA A 282 37.43 -4.16 -38.01
CA ALA A 282 36.06 -4.66 -37.90
C ALA A 282 35.20 -4.00 -36.80
N THR A 283 35.81 -3.41 -35.78
CA THR A 283 35.13 -2.76 -34.63
C THR A 283 34.91 -1.26 -34.86
N LEU A 284 35.66 -0.64 -35.79
CA LEU A 284 35.44 0.75 -36.21
C LEU A 284 34.26 0.84 -37.20
N ALA A 285 34.01 -0.22 -37.97
CA ALA A 285 32.90 -0.33 -38.91
C ALA A 285 31.58 -0.84 -38.27
N GLY A 286 31.42 -0.73 -36.95
CA GLY A 286 30.30 -1.30 -36.21
C GLY A 286 28.93 -0.66 -36.49
N ASP A 287 28.90 0.60 -36.93
CA ASP A 287 27.64 1.34 -37.12
C ASP A 287 27.29 1.61 -38.59
N LEU A 288 28.19 1.32 -39.52
CA LEU A 288 27.96 1.43 -40.96
C LEU A 288 28.32 0.10 -41.63
N LYS A 289 27.48 -0.92 -41.44
CA LYS A 289 27.46 -2.03 -42.39
C LYS A 289 27.06 -1.45 -43.75
N GLU A 290 27.90 -1.65 -44.76
CA GLU A 290 27.64 -1.22 -46.14
C GLU A 290 26.30 -1.77 -46.66
N ASP A 291 25.86 -2.93 -46.17
CA ASP A 291 24.53 -3.50 -46.40
C ASP A 291 23.87 -3.96 -45.07
N PRO A 292 22.72 -3.38 -44.68
CA PRO A 292 21.98 -3.78 -43.47
C PRO A 292 21.55 -5.25 -43.47
N PHE A 293 21.36 -5.83 -44.65
CA PHE A 293 20.92 -7.22 -44.85
C PHE A 293 22.07 -8.21 -45.04
N SER A 294 23.33 -7.74 -45.00
CA SER A 294 24.51 -8.61 -45.11
C SER A 294 24.68 -9.48 -43.85
N ILE A 295 24.60 -10.79 -44.08
CA ILE A 295 24.82 -11.83 -43.07
C ILE A 295 26.32 -12.07 -42.96
N SER A 296 26.86 -12.07 -41.74
CA SER A 296 28.29 -12.31 -41.53
C SER A 296 28.72 -13.70 -42.03
N PRO A 297 29.94 -13.86 -42.59
CA PRO A 297 30.41 -15.15 -43.09
C PRO A 297 30.48 -16.22 -41.97
N ASN A 298 30.67 -15.80 -40.72
CA ASN A 298 30.66 -16.71 -39.56
C ASN A 298 29.25 -17.22 -39.23
N ALA A 299 28.22 -16.41 -39.44
CA ALA A 299 26.84 -16.86 -39.27
C ALA A 299 26.46 -17.91 -40.32
N LEU A 300 26.94 -17.77 -41.56
CA LEU A 300 26.75 -18.78 -42.62
C LEU A 300 27.45 -20.12 -42.32
N LYS A 301 28.61 -20.07 -41.64
CA LYS A 301 29.40 -21.26 -41.27
C LYS A 301 28.98 -21.89 -39.94
N TYR A 302 28.07 -21.27 -39.19
CA TYR A 302 27.72 -21.70 -37.85
C TYR A 302 26.95 -23.02 -37.87
N LYS A 303 27.40 -23.99 -37.07
CA LYS A 303 26.70 -25.25 -36.83
C LYS A 303 25.93 -25.15 -35.50
N PRO A 304 24.61 -25.33 -35.48
CA PRO A 304 23.83 -25.24 -34.24
C PRO A 304 24.21 -26.33 -33.25
N SER A 305 24.24 -25.97 -31.96
CA SER A 305 24.50 -26.92 -30.87
C SER A 305 23.37 -27.94 -30.73
N SER A 306 23.64 -29.08 -30.09
CA SER A 306 22.63 -30.12 -29.82
C SER A 306 21.39 -29.55 -29.12
N ARG A 307 21.60 -28.73 -28.09
CA ARG A 307 20.52 -28.05 -27.35
C ARG A 307 19.64 -27.16 -28.25
N ILE A 308 20.23 -26.46 -29.22
CA ILE A 308 19.45 -25.62 -30.14
C ILE A 308 18.59 -26.49 -31.06
N LYS A 309 19.09 -27.66 -31.46
CA LYS A 309 18.32 -28.63 -32.25
C LYS A 309 17.15 -29.20 -31.44
N GLU A 310 17.40 -29.61 -30.19
CA GLU A 310 16.36 -30.10 -29.27
C GLU A 310 15.25 -29.06 -29.03
N LEU A 311 15.62 -27.79 -28.89
CA LEU A 311 14.64 -26.72 -28.70
C LEU A 311 13.88 -26.35 -29.98
N ALA A 312 14.46 -26.63 -31.14
CA ALA A 312 13.82 -26.42 -32.44
C ALA A 312 12.85 -27.55 -32.81
N GLU A 313 12.94 -28.71 -32.14
CA GLU A 313 11.97 -29.79 -32.32
C GLU A 313 10.58 -29.34 -31.84
N PRO A 314 9.55 -29.44 -32.68
CA PRO A 314 8.21 -29.01 -32.32
C PRO A 314 7.68 -29.88 -31.19
N LYS A 315 7.25 -29.22 -30.11
CA LYS A 315 6.68 -29.91 -28.97
C LYS A 315 5.25 -30.36 -29.31
N GLU A 316 5.00 -31.66 -29.34
CA GLU A 316 3.65 -32.22 -29.51
C GLU A 316 2.76 -31.76 -28.35
N PHE A 317 1.69 -31.03 -28.69
CA PHE A 317 0.70 -30.55 -27.72
C PHE A 317 -0.57 -31.39 -27.87
N GLU A 318 -0.83 -32.28 -26.91
CA GLU A 318 -2.08 -33.02 -26.85
C GLU A 318 -3.22 -32.07 -26.44
N ASN A 319 -4.10 -31.74 -27.40
CA ASN A 319 -5.30 -30.96 -27.17
C ASN A 319 -6.36 -31.79 -26.42
N THR A 320 -6.19 -31.93 -25.10
CA THR A 320 -7.16 -32.60 -24.21
C THR A 320 -8.54 -31.92 -24.17
N HIS A 321 -8.66 -30.73 -24.75
CA HIS A 321 -9.90 -29.93 -24.75
C HIS A 321 -10.80 -30.19 -25.96
N ILE A 322 -10.31 -30.83 -27.01
CA ILE A 322 -11.11 -31.14 -28.20
C ILE A 322 -11.57 -32.60 -28.06
N ARG A 323 -12.88 -32.82 -27.92
CA ARG A 323 -13.45 -34.16 -27.96
C ARG A 323 -13.24 -34.74 -29.37
N GLU A 324 -12.84 -36.00 -29.46
CA GLU A 324 -12.61 -36.70 -30.74
C GLU A 324 -13.81 -36.66 -31.68
N ASN A 325 -15.03 -36.62 -31.13
CA ASN A 325 -16.25 -36.44 -31.90
C ASN A 325 -17.03 -35.20 -31.40
N PRO A 326 -17.02 -34.08 -32.15
CA PRO A 326 -17.66 -32.84 -31.74
C PRO A 326 -19.19 -32.95 -31.64
N PHE A 327 -19.79 -33.96 -32.27
CA PHE A 327 -21.24 -34.22 -32.25
C PHE A 327 -21.67 -35.27 -31.23
N ALA A 328 -20.72 -35.86 -30.49
CA ALA A 328 -21.05 -36.85 -29.47
C ALA A 328 -21.76 -36.19 -28.27
N ILE A 329 -23.06 -36.44 -28.18
CA ILE A 329 -23.90 -36.05 -27.06
C ILE A 329 -23.57 -36.96 -25.87
N SER A 330 -23.46 -36.40 -24.66
CA SER A 330 -23.15 -37.21 -23.49
C SER A 330 -24.30 -38.19 -23.19
N PRO A 331 -24.01 -39.42 -22.71
CA PRO A 331 -25.06 -40.40 -22.38
C PRO A 331 -26.00 -39.90 -21.27
N ALA A 332 -25.52 -38.98 -20.42
CA ALA A 332 -26.34 -38.29 -19.43
C ALA A 332 -27.39 -37.37 -20.06
N ALA A 333 -27.02 -36.66 -21.15
CA ALA A 333 -27.96 -35.80 -21.88
C ALA A 333 -29.03 -36.62 -22.62
N LEU A 334 -28.69 -37.80 -23.15
CA LEU A 334 -29.68 -38.71 -23.75
C LEU A 334 -30.69 -39.26 -22.72
N LYS A 335 -30.24 -39.47 -21.48
CA LYS A 335 -31.09 -39.97 -20.38
C LYS A 335 -31.85 -38.86 -19.64
N ALA A 336 -31.55 -37.59 -19.92
CA ALA A 336 -32.16 -36.47 -19.23
C ALA A 336 -33.62 -36.31 -19.65
N LYS A 337 -34.54 -36.45 -18.68
CA LYS A 337 -35.96 -36.14 -18.88
C LYS A 337 -36.21 -34.66 -18.55
N ALA A 338 -37.00 -33.99 -19.38
CA ALA A 338 -37.37 -32.60 -19.15
C ALA A 338 -38.18 -32.45 -17.85
N SER A 339 -37.91 -31.38 -17.08
CA SER A 339 -38.68 -31.07 -15.87
C SER A 339 -40.15 -30.78 -16.21
N PRO A 340 -41.11 -31.07 -15.32
CA PRO A 340 -42.54 -30.87 -15.59
C PRO A 340 -42.87 -29.44 -16.01
N ARG A 341 -42.22 -28.44 -15.39
CA ARG A 341 -42.36 -27.02 -15.75
C ARG A 341 -41.91 -26.70 -17.18
N LEU A 342 -40.85 -27.35 -17.67
CA LEU A 342 -40.41 -27.16 -19.07
C LEU A 342 -41.39 -27.78 -20.06
N ILE A 343 -42.00 -28.90 -19.69
CA ILE A 343 -43.06 -29.54 -20.49
C ILE A 343 -44.28 -28.63 -20.57
N GLU A 344 -44.68 -27.99 -19.46
CA GLU A 344 -45.78 -27.02 -19.43
C GLU A 344 -45.48 -25.78 -20.28
N LEU A 345 -44.26 -25.25 -20.21
CA LEU A 345 -43.84 -24.08 -20.99
C LEU A 345 -43.68 -24.39 -22.49
N ALA A 346 -43.38 -25.65 -22.83
CA ALA A 346 -43.25 -26.10 -24.22
C ALA A 346 -44.61 -26.30 -24.90
N LYS A 347 -45.72 -26.28 -24.16
CA LYS A 347 -47.06 -26.28 -24.78
C LYS A 347 -47.28 -24.95 -25.50
N PRO A 348 -47.72 -24.97 -26.78
CA PRO A 348 -48.00 -23.74 -27.51
C PRO A 348 -49.13 -22.99 -26.81
N LYS A 349 -49.00 -21.66 -26.73
CA LYS A 349 -50.07 -20.79 -26.21
C LYS A 349 -51.16 -20.68 -27.29
N GLY A 350 -52.04 -21.68 -27.41
CA GLY A 350 -53.19 -21.59 -28.32
C GLY A 350 -53.87 -22.87 -28.78
N SER A 351 -53.66 -24.03 -28.14
CA SER A 351 -54.43 -25.25 -28.41
C SER A 351 -55.34 -25.62 -27.25
#